data_AF-A0A1Q4DB54-F1
#
_entry.id   AF-A0A1Q4DB54-F1
#
_cell.length_a   1.000
_cell.length_b   1.000
_cell.length_c   1.000
_cell.angle_alpha   90.00
_cell.angle_beta   90.00
_cell.angle_gamma   90.00
#
_symmetry.space_group_name_H-M   'P 1'
#
loop_
_entity.id
_entity.type
_entity.pdbx_description
1 polymer ?
#
loop_
_entity_poly.entity_id
_entity_poly.type
_entity_poly.pdbx_seq_one_letter_code
_entity_poly.pdbx_strand_id
1 'polypeptide(L)'
;MTNDVRRLLHELLARVNALEAWRAHQSDLLDAVINNSSSPSAEKVSDDDPLDIVLDADQLVGWVHQHVAAVIARPLRGEYRWCPIWWEHPEAAFRFAALQRAWAELAPEPGSAMSVWIRDHLDPCLRELLSPTGPFVDCIHDERYRTLNEHRPHPTLPVVDPKVEP
;
A
#
# COMPACT_ATOMS: atom_id res chain seq x y z
N MET A 1 -20.54 -50.50 -6.72
CA MET A 1 -19.61 -49.64 -5.94
C MET A 1 -18.30 -49.35 -6.67
N THR A 2 -17.61 -50.33 -7.28
CA THR A 2 -16.26 -50.13 -7.87
C THR A 2 -16.22 -49.21 -9.10
N ASN A 3 -17.30 -49.14 -9.89
CA ASN A 3 -17.33 -48.31 -11.11
C ASN A 3 -17.59 -46.82 -10.81
N ASP A 4 -18.36 -46.50 -9.77
CA ASP A 4 -18.60 -45.11 -9.36
C ASP A 4 -17.36 -44.46 -8.75
N VAL A 5 -16.60 -45.22 -7.94
CA VAL A 5 -15.33 -44.75 -7.38
C VAL A 5 -14.31 -44.49 -8.49
N ARG A 6 -14.22 -45.36 -9.50
CA ARG A 6 -13.33 -45.16 -10.65
C ARG A 6 -13.71 -43.92 -11.47
N ARG A 7 -15.02 -43.68 -11.66
CA ARG A 7 -15.52 -42.48 -12.34
C ARG A 7 -15.18 -41.20 -11.58
N LEU A 8 -15.42 -41.17 -10.26
CA LEU A 8 -15.09 -40.03 -9.42
C LEU A 8 -13.58 -39.75 -9.39
N LEU A 9 -12.75 -40.79 -9.35
CA LEU A 9 -11.29 -40.64 -9.43
C LEU A 9 -10.86 -39.99 -10.75
N HIS A 10 -11.42 -40.42 -11.88
CA HIS A 10 -11.13 -39.83 -13.19
C HIS A 10 -11.57 -38.36 -13.27
N GLU A 11 -12.73 -38.03 -12.71
CA GLU A 11 -13.24 -36.66 -12.66
C GLU A 11 -12.37 -35.76 -11.80
N LEU A 12 -11.94 -36.24 -10.62
CA LEU A 12 -11.04 -35.50 -9.74
C LEU A 12 -9.66 -35.30 -10.36
N LEU A 13 -9.09 -36.32 -11.01
CA LEU A 13 -7.82 -36.19 -11.73
C LEU A 13 -7.91 -35.18 -12.87
N ALA A 14 -8.99 -35.21 -13.65
CA ALA A 14 -9.21 -34.24 -14.72
C ALA A 14 -9.30 -32.80 -14.18
N ARG A 15 -9.97 -32.61 -13.03
CA ARG A 15 -10.11 -31.30 -12.39
C ARG A 15 -8.80 -30.79 -11.81
N VAL A 16 -7.99 -31.67 -11.21
CA VAL A 16 -6.64 -31.31 -10.72
C VAL A 16 -5.75 -30.89 -11.88
N ASN A 17 -5.71 -31.68 -12.96
CA ASN A 17 -4.91 -31.33 -14.15
C ASN A 17 -5.34 -29.99 -14.78
N ALA A 18 -6.64 -29.70 -14.81
CA ALA A 18 -7.15 -28.42 -15.29
C ALA A 18 -6.70 -27.24 -14.42
N LEU A 19 -6.68 -27.42 -13.10
CA LEU A 19 -6.19 -26.40 -12.16
C LEU A 19 -4.67 -26.19 -12.28
N GLU A 20 -3.91 -27.26 -12.46
CA GLU A 20 -2.45 -27.17 -12.66
C GLU A 20 -2.11 -26.46 -13.98
N ALA A 21 -2.83 -26.76 -15.06
CA ALA A 21 -2.67 -26.06 -16.34
C ALA A 21 -3.02 -24.57 -16.23
N TRP A 22 -4.08 -24.22 -15.50
CA TRP A 22 -4.44 -22.83 -15.25
C TRP A 22 -3.40 -22.09 -14.42
N ARG A 23 -2.85 -22.72 -13.38
CA ARG A 23 -1.75 -22.17 -12.57
C ARG A 23 -0.49 -21.93 -13.39
N ALA A 24 -0.13 -22.85 -14.28
CA ALA A 24 1.02 -22.69 -15.18
C ALA A 24 0.84 -21.47 -16.09
N HIS A 25 -0.34 -21.33 -16.71
CA HIS A 25 -0.66 -20.17 -17.54
C HIS A 25 -0.59 -18.85 -16.77
N GLN A 26 -1.08 -18.81 -15.52
CA GLN A 26 -0.95 -17.62 -14.68
C GLN A 26 0.50 -17.28 -14.33
N SER A 27 1.35 -18.28 -14.09
CA SER A 27 2.78 -18.09 -13.85
C SER A 27 3.47 -17.49 -15.09
N ASP A 28 3.16 -18.02 -16.28
CA ASP A 28 3.73 -17.52 -17.54
C ASP A 28 3.32 -16.06 -17.81
N LEU A 29 2.07 -15.69 -17.49
CA LEU A 29 1.59 -14.31 -17.61
C LEU A 29 2.30 -13.37 -16.63
N LEU A 30 2.55 -13.81 -15.39
CA LEU A 30 3.30 -13.04 -14.40
C LEU A 30 4.76 -12.84 -14.84
N ASP A 31 5.41 -13.89 -15.33
CA ASP A 31 6.77 -13.81 -15.86
C ASP A 31 6.85 -12.90 -17.08
N ALA A 32 5.84 -12.90 -17.96
CA ALA A 32 5.77 -11.98 -19.08
C ALA A 32 5.65 -10.51 -18.64
N VAL A 33 4.88 -10.21 -17.58
CA VAL A 33 4.77 -8.85 -17.02
C VAL A 33 6.08 -8.40 -16.38
N ILE A 34 6.75 -9.28 -15.63
CA ILE A 34 8.05 -9.01 -14.99
C ILE A 34 9.15 -8.81 -16.04
N ASN A 35 9.12 -9.56 -17.14
CA ASN A 35 10.08 -9.39 -18.23
C ASN A 35 9.75 -8.16 -19.09
N ASN A 36 8.48 -7.78 -19.23
CA ASN A 36 8.06 -6.57 -19.95
C ASN A 36 8.24 -5.29 -19.12
N SER A 37 8.40 -5.37 -17.79
CA SER A 37 8.79 -4.23 -16.94
C SER A 37 10.29 -3.94 -16.96
N SER A 38 11.08 -4.78 -17.63
CA SER A 38 12.48 -4.46 -17.95
C SER A 38 12.53 -3.54 -19.18
N SER A 39 12.27 -2.24 -18.98
CA SER A 39 12.64 -1.24 -19.99
C SER A 39 14.17 -1.12 -20.07
N PRO A 40 14.75 -1.02 -21.28
CA PRO A 40 16.18 -0.84 -21.45
C PRO A 40 16.57 0.61 -21.11
N SER A 41 17.58 0.74 -20.27
CA SER A 41 18.53 1.87 -20.18
C SER A 41 17.97 3.28 -19.97
N ALA A 42 18.28 3.77 -18.77
CA ALA A 42 18.54 5.17 -18.43
C ALA A 42 18.95 6.06 -19.62
N GLU A 43 18.03 6.92 -20.05
CA GLU A 43 18.38 8.25 -20.57
C GLU A 43 18.10 9.26 -19.48
N LYS A 44 19.16 10.00 -19.08
CA LYS A 44 19.06 11.17 -18.22
C LYS A 44 18.22 12.22 -18.94
N VAL A 45 17.05 12.54 -18.39
CA VAL A 45 16.46 13.87 -18.54
C VAL A 45 16.63 14.57 -17.21
N SER A 46 17.58 15.49 -17.17
CA SER A 46 17.70 16.50 -16.14
C SER A 46 16.69 17.62 -16.46
N ASP A 47 15.73 17.82 -15.56
CA ASP A 47 15.31 19.17 -15.17
C ASP A 47 15.18 19.13 -13.65
N ASP A 48 15.99 19.93 -12.95
CA ASP A 48 15.99 20.03 -11.50
C ASP A 48 14.71 20.73 -11.02
N ASP A 49 13.58 20.02 -11.02
CA ASP A 49 12.50 20.29 -10.08
C ASP A 49 12.58 19.26 -8.93
N PRO A 50 12.99 19.67 -7.72
CA PRO A 50 13.07 18.78 -6.56
C PRO A 50 11.73 18.11 -6.18
N LEU A 51 10.62 18.57 -6.76
CA LEU A 51 9.26 18.07 -6.50
C LEU A 51 8.79 17.03 -7.54
N ASP A 52 9.51 16.85 -8.65
CA ASP A 52 9.17 15.92 -9.75
C ASP A 52 9.63 14.47 -9.52
N ILE A 53 10.02 14.11 -8.29
CA ILE A 53 9.85 12.73 -7.81
C ILE A 53 8.34 12.52 -7.68
N VAL A 54 7.66 12.35 -8.81
CA VAL A 54 6.30 11.85 -8.89
C VAL A 54 6.33 10.53 -8.13
N LEU A 55 5.90 10.59 -6.88
CA LEU A 55 5.77 9.41 -6.06
C LEU A 55 4.76 8.54 -6.77
N ASP A 56 5.24 7.51 -7.45
CA ASP A 56 4.36 6.54 -8.08
C ASP A 56 3.40 6.03 -7.01
N ALA A 57 2.13 6.40 -7.15
CA ALA A 57 1.12 6.15 -6.13
C ALA A 57 0.98 4.65 -5.88
N ASP A 58 1.10 3.83 -6.93
CA ASP A 58 1.01 2.38 -6.84
C ASP A 58 2.23 1.81 -6.10
N GLN A 59 3.43 2.37 -6.36
CA GLN A 59 4.65 1.99 -5.64
C GLN A 59 4.56 2.33 -4.14
N LEU A 60 4.05 3.52 -3.81
CA LEU A 60 3.84 3.91 -2.41
C LEU A 60 2.83 2.98 -1.75
N VAL A 61 1.72 2.68 -2.42
CA VAL A 61 0.67 1.80 -1.89
C VAL A 61 1.24 0.41 -1.59
N GLY A 62 1.97 -0.16 -2.54
CA GLY A 62 2.64 -1.45 -2.36
C GLY A 62 3.63 -1.43 -1.19
N TRP A 63 4.43 -0.37 -1.08
CA TRP A 63 5.40 -0.23 0.00
C TRP A 63 4.73 -0.13 1.38
N VAL A 64 3.71 0.73 1.54
CA VAL A 64 2.97 0.89 2.81
C VAL A 64 2.29 -0.40 3.21
N HIS A 65 1.68 -1.13 2.27
CA HIS A 65 1.07 -2.43 2.56
C HIS A 65 2.08 -3.42 3.13
N GLN A 66 3.28 -3.51 2.54
CA GLN A 66 4.30 -4.47 2.92
C GLN A 66 5.05 -4.10 4.20
N HIS A 67 5.39 -2.82 4.39
CA HIS A 67 6.32 -2.37 5.44
C HIS A 67 5.63 -1.76 6.65
N VAL A 68 4.37 -1.30 6.49
CA VAL A 68 3.62 -0.64 7.55
C VAL A 68 2.37 -1.44 7.90
N ALA A 69 1.41 -1.55 6.99
CA ALA A 69 0.10 -2.13 7.30
C ALA A 69 0.18 -3.62 7.68
N ALA A 70 1.05 -4.40 7.04
CA ALA A 70 1.24 -5.81 7.37
C ALA A 70 2.04 -6.05 8.66
N VAL A 71 2.83 -5.07 9.11
CA VAL A 71 3.79 -5.23 10.22
C VAL A 71 3.27 -4.61 11.51
N ILE A 72 2.59 -3.47 11.41
CA ILE A 72 2.22 -2.67 12.57
C ILE A 72 0.90 -3.13 13.15
N ALA A 73 1.00 -3.93 14.22
CA ALA A 73 -0.12 -4.37 15.02
C ALA A 73 -0.43 -3.35 16.13
N ARG A 74 -1.36 -2.43 15.89
CA ARG A 74 -1.93 -1.57 16.93
C ARG A 74 -3.42 -1.87 17.14
N PRO A 75 -3.90 -1.87 18.40
CA PRO A 75 -5.33 -2.06 18.65
C PRO A 75 -6.10 -0.85 18.12
N LEU A 76 -6.86 -1.04 17.05
CA LEU A 76 -7.78 -0.05 16.50
C LEU A 76 -9.07 0.02 17.33
N ARG A 77 -8.91 0.19 18.65
CA ARG A 77 -10.00 0.26 19.62
C ARG A 77 -10.16 1.69 20.13
N GLY A 78 -11.39 2.04 20.51
CA GLY A 78 -11.70 3.35 21.08
C GLY A 78 -11.66 4.46 20.04
N GLU A 79 -10.78 5.44 20.28
CA GLU A 79 -10.68 6.67 19.49
C GLU A 79 -9.72 6.58 18.30
N TYR A 80 -8.89 5.52 18.23
CA TYR A 80 -8.00 5.34 17.08
C TYR A 80 -8.80 5.05 15.81
N ARG A 81 -8.33 5.59 14.67
CA ARG A 81 -8.95 5.45 13.36
C ARG A 81 -7.96 4.94 12.34
N TRP A 82 -8.45 4.12 11.40
CA TRP A 82 -7.69 3.65 10.25
C TRP A 82 -8.61 3.58 9.05
N CYS A 83 -8.17 4.14 7.91
CA CYS A 83 -8.87 3.98 6.65
C CYS A 83 -8.14 2.94 5.77
N PRO A 84 -8.81 1.88 5.28
CA PRO A 84 -8.19 0.92 4.37
C PRO A 84 -7.90 1.52 2.98
N ILE A 85 -8.54 2.65 2.63
CA ILE A 85 -8.34 3.43 1.41
C ILE A 85 -7.53 4.70 1.75
N TRP A 86 -6.46 4.55 2.54
CA TRP A 86 -5.71 5.68 3.08
C TRP A 86 -5.09 6.58 1.99
N TRP A 87 -4.84 6.04 0.79
CA TRP A 87 -4.25 6.79 -0.33
C TRP A 87 -5.18 7.89 -0.87
N GLU A 88 -6.50 7.81 -0.61
CA GLU A 88 -7.45 8.89 -0.92
C GLU A 88 -7.44 10.03 0.10
N HIS A 89 -6.65 9.92 1.18
CA HIS A 89 -6.41 10.99 2.15
C HIS A 89 -5.07 11.69 1.83
N PRO A 90 -5.06 12.92 1.26
CA PRO A 90 -3.84 13.57 0.78
C PRO A 90 -2.77 13.74 1.85
N GLU A 91 -3.19 14.09 3.08
CA GLU A 91 -2.30 14.25 4.22
C GLU A 91 -1.67 12.92 4.67
N ALA A 92 -2.43 11.82 4.57
CA ALA A 92 -1.90 10.50 4.88
C ALA A 92 -0.91 10.02 3.81
N ALA A 93 -1.24 10.20 2.52
CA ALA A 93 -0.35 9.90 1.42
C ALA A 93 0.98 10.67 1.54
N PHE A 94 0.92 11.97 1.83
CA PHE A 94 2.11 12.80 2.06
C PHE A 94 2.97 12.29 3.22
N ARG A 95 2.34 11.94 4.35
CA ARG A 95 3.05 11.38 5.52
C ARG A 95 3.71 10.03 5.23
N PHE A 96 3.03 9.13 4.54
CA PHE A 96 3.61 7.84 4.15
C PHE A 96 4.75 8.01 3.14
N ALA A 97 4.64 8.96 2.23
CA ALA A 97 5.71 9.32 1.30
C ALA A 97 6.98 9.78 2.03
N ALA A 98 6.83 10.54 3.11
CA ALA A 98 7.96 10.96 3.95
C ALA A 98 8.56 9.76 4.73
N LEU A 99 7.71 8.87 5.26
CA LEU A 99 8.18 7.65 5.92
C LEU A 99 8.98 6.74 4.99
N GLN A 100 8.53 6.56 3.75
CA GLN A 100 9.22 5.76 2.74
C GLN A 100 10.60 6.33 2.41
N ARG A 101 10.72 7.66 2.28
CA ARG A 101 12.01 8.33 2.05
C ARG A 101 12.97 8.12 3.23
N ALA A 102 12.51 8.35 4.46
CA ALA A 102 13.32 8.10 5.65
C ALA A 102 13.73 6.62 5.78
N TRP A 103 12.85 5.69 5.39
CA TRP A 103 13.18 4.27 5.35
C TRP A 103 14.25 3.98 4.29
N ALA A 104 14.12 4.52 3.08
CA ALA A 104 15.09 4.31 2.01
C ALA A 104 16.49 4.79 2.39
N GLU A 105 16.59 5.86 3.19
CA GLU A 105 17.85 6.38 3.73
C GLU A 105 18.41 5.51 4.87
N LEU A 106 17.57 5.07 5.81
CA LEU A 106 18.03 4.42 7.05
C LEU A 106 18.07 2.88 6.99
N ALA A 107 17.28 2.25 6.13
CA ALA A 107 17.21 0.78 6.03
C ALA A 107 18.51 0.12 5.54
N PRO A 108 19.31 0.74 4.64
CA PRO A 108 20.61 0.18 4.24
C PRO A 108 21.68 0.28 5.35
N GLU A 109 21.50 1.19 6.30
CA GLU A 109 22.52 1.51 7.31
C GLU A 109 22.57 0.43 8.41
N PRO A 110 23.78 0.03 8.87
CA PRO A 110 23.93 -0.98 9.89
C PRO A 110 23.63 -0.45 11.30
N GLY A 111 23.58 -1.36 12.27
CA GLY A 111 23.48 -1.01 13.69
C GLY A 111 22.07 -0.54 14.08
N SER A 112 21.97 0.65 14.68
CA SER A 112 20.71 1.14 15.28
C SER A 112 19.83 1.94 14.34
N ALA A 113 20.17 2.05 13.04
CA ALA A 113 19.44 2.88 12.08
C ALA A 113 17.95 2.52 12.00
N MET A 114 17.63 1.22 12.05
CA MET A 114 16.23 0.76 12.09
C MET A 114 15.49 1.24 13.36
N SER A 115 16.16 1.20 14.51
CA SER A 115 15.57 1.71 15.76
C SER A 115 15.38 3.22 15.71
N VAL A 116 16.27 3.95 15.06
CA VAL A 116 16.14 5.40 14.82
C VAL A 116 14.96 5.67 13.90
N TRP A 117 14.82 4.92 12.80
CA TRP A 117 13.68 5.07 11.88
C TRP A 117 12.34 4.88 12.60
N ILE A 118 12.23 3.84 13.44
CA ILE A 118 11.00 3.59 14.22
C ILE A 118 10.73 4.76 15.18
N ARG A 119 11.73 5.15 15.98
CA ARG A 119 11.60 6.14 17.05
C ARG A 119 11.30 7.55 16.52
N ASP A 120 12.02 7.96 15.48
CA ASP A 120 12.05 9.35 15.02
C ASP A 120 11.07 9.61 13.86
N HIS A 121 10.68 8.57 13.12
CA HIS A 121 9.82 8.71 11.94
C HIS A 121 8.52 7.94 12.06
N LEU A 122 8.58 6.60 12.21
CA LEU A 122 7.38 5.76 12.15
C LEU A 122 6.40 6.03 13.29
N ASP A 123 6.84 5.94 14.53
CA ASP A 123 5.96 6.06 15.70
C ASP A 123 5.31 7.44 15.83
N PRO A 124 6.03 8.57 15.62
CA PRO A 124 5.42 9.88 15.57
C PRO A 124 4.39 10.01 14.44
N CYS A 125 4.70 9.51 13.24
CA CYS A 125 3.78 9.56 12.11
C CYS A 125 2.50 8.76 12.37
N LEU A 126 2.63 7.52 12.86
CA LEU A 126 1.47 6.68 13.20
C LEU A 126 0.63 7.27 14.34
N ARG A 127 1.24 7.98 15.29
CA ARG A 127 0.49 8.69 16.34
C ARG A 127 -0.48 9.72 15.75
N GLU A 128 -0.02 10.51 14.78
CA GLU A 128 -0.85 11.52 14.11
C GLU A 128 -1.89 10.88 13.20
N LEU A 129 -1.49 9.89 12.38
CA LEU A 129 -2.38 9.21 11.45
C LEU A 129 -3.55 8.52 12.14
N LEU A 130 -3.27 7.81 13.24
CA LEU A 130 -4.27 7.04 13.97
C LEU A 130 -5.10 7.89 14.94
N SER A 131 -4.72 9.15 15.17
CA SER A 131 -5.37 10.05 16.14
C SER A 131 -6.88 10.20 15.86
N PRO A 132 -7.73 10.34 16.89
CA PRO A 132 -9.14 10.73 16.70
C PRO A 132 -9.32 12.07 16.00
N THR A 133 -8.30 12.93 15.99
CA THR A 133 -8.29 14.20 15.26
C THR A 133 -7.42 14.13 14.00
N GLY A 134 -7.01 12.93 13.61
CA GLY A 134 -6.16 12.69 12.46
C GLY A 134 -6.92 12.67 11.14
N PRO A 135 -6.23 12.41 10.02
CA PRO A 135 -6.82 12.45 8.67
C PRO A 135 -7.92 11.41 8.43
N PHE A 136 -8.02 10.39 9.30
CA PHE A 136 -9.02 9.33 9.22
C PHE A 136 -10.22 9.54 10.14
N VAL A 137 -10.37 10.72 10.76
CA VAL A 137 -11.42 11.01 11.76
C VAL A 137 -12.83 10.62 11.32
N ASP A 138 -13.19 10.93 10.07
CA ASP A 138 -14.51 10.69 9.49
C ASP A 138 -14.65 9.31 8.85
N CYS A 139 -13.54 8.56 8.73
CA CYS A 139 -13.54 7.20 8.21
C CYS A 139 -13.75 6.21 9.36
N ILE A 140 -14.90 5.53 9.36
CA ILE A 140 -15.21 4.51 10.36
C ILE A 140 -14.67 3.16 9.85
N HIS A 141 -13.95 2.42 10.69
CA HIS A 141 -13.64 1.01 10.44
C HIS A 141 -14.33 0.17 11.52
N ASP A 142 -15.31 -0.65 11.13
CA ASP A 142 -15.94 -1.60 12.05
C ASP A 142 -15.43 -3.01 11.74
N GLU A 143 -14.63 -3.58 12.64
CA GLU A 143 -14.13 -4.95 12.53
C GLU A 143 -15.27 -5.99 12.37
N ARG A 144 -16.51 -5.67 12.79
CA ARG A 144 -17.68 -6.56 12.70
C ARG A 144 -18.32 -6.57 11.31
N TYR A 145 -18.15 -5.51 10.53
CA TYR A 145 -18.72 -5.40 9.19
C TYR A 145 -17.56 -5.28 8.20
N ARG A 146 -17.23 -6.41 7.53
CA ARG A 146 -16.27 -6.46 6.40
C ARG A 146 -16.65 -5.59 5.20
N THR A 147 -17.77 -4.86 5.27
CA THR A 147 -18.13 -3.84 4.31
C THR A 147 -17.28 -2.61 4.57
N LEU A 148 -16.67 -2.05 3.52
CA LEU A 148 -16.03 -0.74 3.56
C LEU A 148 -17.05 0.26 4.10
N ASN A 149 -16.95 0.54 5.40
CA ASN A 149 -17.72 1.61 6.02
C ASN A 149 -17.33 2.94 5.37
N GLU A 150 -18.22 3.90 5.53
CA GLU A 150 -18.19 5.29 5.10
C GLU A 150 -16.76 5.86 4.92
N HIS A 151 -16.27 5.85 3.68
CA HIS A 151 -15.02 6.50 3.30
C HIS A 151 -15.29 7.98 3.02
N ARG A 152 -14.71 8.86 3.84
CA ARG A 152 -14.86 10.31 3.75
C ARG A 152 -13.51 11.00 3.98
N PRO A 153 -12.73 11.24 2.91
CA PRO A 153 -11.52 12.05 3.00
C PRO A 153 -11.84 13.46 3.53
N HIS A 154 -11.11 13.88 4.56
CA HIS A 154 -11.22 15.25 5.05
C HIS A 154 -10.68 16.22 4.00
N PRO A 155 -11.35 17.36 3.75
CA PRO A 155 -10.85 18.37 2.81
C PRO A 155 -9.48 18.92 3.23
N THR A 156 -8.66 19.28 2.26
CA THR A 156 -7.40 19.98 2.50
C THR A 156 -7.63 21.40 3.03
N LEU A 157 -6.58 22.01 3.57
CA LEU A 157 -6.67 23.37 4.10
C LEU A 157 -7.13 24.35 3.01
N PRO A 158 -8.13 25.20 3.28
CA PRO A 158 -8.61 26.16 2.30
C PRO A 158 -7.54 27.22 2.03
N VAL A 159 -7.28 27.50 0.75
CA VAL A 159 -6.35 28.53 0.29
C VAL A 159 -7.14 29.54 -0.55
N VAL A 160 -6.82 30.82 -0.41
CA VAL A 160 -7.29 31.88 -1.31
C VAL A 160 -6.11 32.27 -2.17
N ASP A 161 -6.25 32.12 -3.49
CA ASP A 161 -5.18 32.51 -4.40
C ASP A 161 -4.97 34.03 -4.34
N PRO A 162 -3.71 34.51 -4.31
CA PRO A 162 -3.43 35.93 -4.40
C PRO A 162 -4.00 36.46 -5.71
N LYS A 163 -4.75 37.56 -5.65
CA LYS A 163 -5.24 38.23 -6.86
C LYS A 163 -4.03 38.66 -7.70
N VAL A 164 -3.87 38.04 -8.86
CA VAL A 164 -2.92 38.52 -9.87
C VAL A 164 -3.58 39.73 -10.53
N GLU A 165 -3.20 40.94 -10.13
CA GLU A 165 -3.58 42.15 -10.86
C GLU A 165 -2.82 42.18 -12.22
N PRO A 166 -3.50 42.54 -13.33
CA PRO A 166 -2.94 42.47 -14.68
C PRO A 166 -1.84 43.51 -14.96
#